data_AF-A0A5N5CZA3-F1
#
_entry.id   AF-A0A5N5CZA3-F1
#
_cell.length_a   1.000
_cell.length_b   1.000
_cell.length_c   1.000
_cell.angle_alpha   90.00
_cell.angle_beta   90.00
_cell.angle_gamma   90.00
#
_symmetry.space_group_name_H-M   'P 1'
#
loop_
_entity.id
_entity.type
_entity.pdbx_description
1 polymer ?
#
loop_
_entity_poly.entity_id
_entity_poly.type
_entity_poly.pdbx_seq_one_letter_code
_entity_poly.pdbx_strand_id
1 'polypeptide(L)'
;MAVFAVSSRFAVVPPPFTPADFAQRAETFGKSTKLSIDEIKASFLLCVHAMSNPLDWNAIAEVGRVMRMADLYDTLRPREFEFDGTGGDGQDGDASDCDAEEWKSVWWSIYSLDTCCTTLAVTSPASAAQSPPGRIELPSLSVSDFTESLRASTEAITGGLHPLPSTSCIKNWEIMSDTFTRYSCCNRNFYFGACHVMRAATELRSRIRLERNERVLQNLLQDFESECAAAVLALPSWVSNPMRNFAAGEAEKEHRSRLDTLLLFRCASMLVTVVNAQVSVRASSLPDSTGVAQTHWQRVMSKAGEVVQVVQNWRPEYFDCVDPMCSYIVYLTAGTLVIDCRIQRSGGVESVQSHSSGHLDLLTLFLDRVGRYWEVGRFLGDSLRDLKKSSLIPTTYEAAIELMSQFLHPMGTQALSGSRRADHNTHQSFVDNITLDNFELEALVGNTELDSDILGALAPDGDFVSEWREDIML
;
A
#
# COMPACT_ATOMS: atom_id res chain seq x y z
N MET A 1 8.41 -13.17 -17.55
CA MET A 1 7.17 -12.54 -18.06
C MET A 1 6.51 -11.64 -17.02
N ALA A 2 6.24 -12.11 -15.80
CA ALA A 2 5.61 -11.27 -14.77
C ALA A 2 6.40 -9.96 -14.46
N VAL A 3 7.73 -10.03 -14.42
CA VAL A 3 8.59 -8.82 -14.29
C VAL A 3 8.31 -7.82 -15.42
N PHE A 4 8.23 -8.29 -16.67
CA PHE A 4 7.93 -7.44 -17.83
C PHE A 4 6.52 -6.85 -17.78
N ALA A 5 5.54 -7.52 -17.18
CA ALA A 5 4.19 -7.00 -17.02
C ALA A 5 4.12 -5.74 -16.13
N VAL A 6 5.11 -5.56 -15.24
CA VAL A 6 5.25 -4.38 -14.39
C VAL A 6 6.24 -3.39 -15.03
N SER A 7 7.43 -3.85 -15.43
CA SER A 7 8.51 -2.96 -15.88
C SER A 7 8.30 -2.29 -17.23
N SER A 8 7.54 -2.93 -18.14
CA SER A 8 7.22 -2.36 -19.45
C SER A 8 6.47 -1.03 -19.38
N ARG A 9 5.82 -0.71 -18.26
CA ARG A 9 5.08 0.55 -18.04
C ARG A 9 5.98 1.78 -17.96
N PHE A 10 7.25 1.57 -17.65
CA PHE A 10 8.24 2.62 -17.44
C PHE A 10 9.32 2.61 -18.53
N ALA A 11 9.15 1.76 -19.55
CA ALA A 11 10.08 1.69 -20.66
C ALA A 11 10.03 2.98 -21.48
N VAL A 12 11.20 3.61 -21.67
CA VAL A 12 11.36 4.81 -22.50
C VAL A 12 11.01 4.52 -23.97
N VAL A 13 11.32 3.30 -24.43
CA VAL A 13 10.95 2.80 -25.76
C VAL A 13 9.77 1.83 -25.61
N PRO A 14 8.69 1.98 -26.39
CA PRO A 14 7.55 1.09 -26.34
C PRO A 14 8.00 -0.37 -26.58
N PRO A 15 7.72 -1.29 -25.64
CA PRO A 15 8.06 -2.69 -25.83
C PRO A 15 7.18 -3.32 -26.92
N PRO A 16 7.61 -4.47 -27.49
CA PRO A 16 6.86 -5.16 -28.54
C PRO A 16 5.51 -5.71 -28.07
N PHE A 17 5.33 -5.84 -26.75
CA PHE A 17 4.10 -6.32 -26.11
C PHE A 17 3.64 -5.32 -25.08
N THR A 18 2.32 -5.22 -24.89
CA THR A 18 1.75 -4.40 -23.83
C THR A 18 1.97 -5.05 -22.45
N PRO A 19 1.89 -4.28 -21.34
CA PRO A 19 1.90 -4.84 -20.00
C PRO A 19 0.90 -6.00 -19.80
N ALA A 20 -0.29 -5.89 -20.41
CA ALA A 20 -1.35 -6.90 -20.34
C ALA A 20 -0.97 -8.18 -21.09
N ASP A 21 -0.35 -8.07 -22.27
CA ASP A 21 0.14 -9.23 -23.02
C ASP A 21 1.21 -10.00 -22.24
N PHE A 22 2.12 -9.28 -21.56
CA PHE A 22 3.11 -9.91 -20.68
C PHE A 22 2.47 -10.61 -19.48
N ALA A 23 1.42 -10.02 -18.88
CA ALA A 23 0.67 -10.63 -17.79
C ALA A 23 -0.03 -11.91 -18.24
N GLN A 24 -0.77 -11.87 -19.35
CA GLN A 24 -1.45 -13.03 -19.93
C GLN A 24 -0.45 -14.16 -20.22
N ARG A 25 0.70 -13.85 -20.82
CA ARG A 25 1.74 -14.83 -21.06
C ARG A 25 2.26 -15.42 -19.75
N ALA A 26 2.53 -14.60 -18.74
CA ALA A 26 2.97 -15.08 -17.43
C ALA A 26 1.96 -16.05 -16.77
N GLU A 27 0.67 -15.80 -16.91
CA GLU A 27 -0.39 -16.69 -16.41
C GLU A 27 -0.44 -18.04 -17.14
N THR A 28 -0.08 -18.05 -18.43
CA THR A 28 -0.02 -19.29 -19.22
C THR A 28 1.24 -20.13 -18.98
N PHE A 29 2.28 -19.58 -18.33
CA PHE A 29 3.42 -20.39 -17.92
C PHE A 29 2.95 -21.40 -16.86
N GLY A 30 3.18 -22.69 -17.15
CA GLY A 30 2.59 -23.80 -16.41
C GLY A 30 2.79 -23.70 -14.90
N LYS A 31 1.69 -23.86 -14.15
CA LYS A 31 1.71 -23.96 -12.69
C LYS A 31 2.47 -25.23 -12.29
N SER A 32 3.49 -25.08 -11.46
CA SER A 32 4.28 -26.20 -10.94
C SER A 32 3.40 -27.08 -10.04
N THR A 33 3.72 -28.38 -9.97
CA THR A 33 3.07 -29.29 -9.00
C THR A 33 3.56 -29.07 -7.57
N LYS A 34 4.71 -28.40 -7.39
CA LYS A 34 5.27 -27.99 -6.11
C LYS A 34 5.33 -26.47 -6.03
N LEU A 35 4.82 -25.91 -4.95
CA LEU A 35 4.89 -24.48 -4.66
C LEU A 35 6.36 -24.05 -4.51
N SER A 36 6.80 -23.13 -5.38
CA SER A 36 8.15 -22.55 -5.33
C SER A 36 8.11 -21.06 -5.02
N ILE A 37 9.24 -20.50 -4.57
CA ILE A 37 9.37 -19.07 -4.33
C ILE A 37 9.18 -18.25 -5.62
N ASP A 38 9.58 -18.79 -6.78
CA ASP A 38 9.40 -18.12 -8.07
C ASP A 38 7.94 -18.05 -8.51
N GLU A 39 7.14 -19.08 -8.20
CA GLU A 39 5.70 -19.05 -8.42
C GLU A 39 5.01 -17.97 -7.55
N ILE A 40 5.49 -17.81 -6.32
CA ILE A 40 5.03 -16.78 -5.39
C ILE A 40 5.42 -15.38 -5.91
N LYS A 41 6.68 -15.16 -6.29
CA LYS A 41 7.17 -13.90 -6.88
C LYS A 41 6.39 -13.55 -8.16
N ALA A 42 6.16 -14.51 -9.04
CA ALA A 42 5.39 -14.29 -10.27
C ALA A 42 3.94 -13.91 -9.97
N SER A 43 3.30 -14.62 -9.03
CA SER A 43 1.93 -14.30 -8.60
C SER A 43 1.84 -12.92 -7.94
N PHE A 44 2.79 -12.56 -7.09
CA PHE A 44 2.91 -11.23 -6.48
C PHE A 44 2.99 -10.13 -7.55
N LEU A 45 3.88 -10.28 -8.53
CA LEU A 45 4.03 -9.30 -9.63
C LEU A 45 2.76 -9.16 -10.48
N LEU A 46 2.03 -10.25 -10.70
CA LEU A 46 0.74 -10.22 -11.37
C LEU A 46 -0.32 -9.49 -10.53
N CYS A 47 -0.32 -9.64 -9.21
CA CYS A 47 -1.19 -8.85 -8.34
C CYS A 47 -0.85 -7.35 -8.37
N VAL A 48 0.44 -6.98 -8.37
CA VAL A 48 0.88 -5.58 -8.56
C VAL A 48 0.38 -5.05 -9.90
N HIS A 49 0.50 -5.83 -10.97
CA HIS A 49 -0.04 -5.47 -12.28
C HIS A 49 -1.57 -5.31 -12.23
N ALA A 50 -2.31 -6.23 -11.60
CA ALA A 50 -3.77 -6.14 -11.49
C ALA A 50 -4.22 -4.87 -10.73
N MET A 51 -3.47 -4.48 -9.69
CA MET A 51 -3.69 -3.23 -8.94
C MET A 51 -3.44 -1.95 -9.73
N SER A 52 -2.88 -2.04 -10.94
CA SER A 52 -2.81 -0.89 -11.86
C SER A 52 -4.18 -0.43 -12.33
N ASN A 53 -5.18 -1.30 -12.26
CA ASN A 53 -6.58 -1.02 -12.59
C ASN A 53 -7.35 -0.60 -11.33
N PRO A 54 -8.55 -0.01 -11.47
CA PRO A 54 -9.46 0.18 -10.35
C PRO A 54 -9.66 -1.14 -9.60
N LEU A 55 -9.47 -1.12 -8.28
CA LEU A 55 -9.50 -2.33 -7.45
C LEU A 55 -10.84 -3.06 -7.57
N ASP A 56 -10.82 -4.31 -8.02
CA ASP A 56 -11.98 -5.19 -8.11
C ASP A 56 -11.87 -6.37 -7.13
N TRP A 57 -12.96 -7.15 -7.02
CA TRP A 57 -13.00 -8.32 -6.13
C TRP A 57 -12.00 -9.40 -6.55
N ASN A 58 -11.67 -9.50 -7.84
CA ASN A 58 -10.72 -10.47 -8.34
C ASN A 58 -9.31 -10.14 -7.85
N ALA A 59 -8.87 -8.87 -7.97
CA ALA A 59 -7.59 -8.41 -7.47
C ALA A 59 -7.46 -8.62 -5.95
N ILE A 60 -8.52 -8.33 -5.18
CA ILE A 60 -8.54 -8.58 -3.73
C ILE A 60 -8.41 -10.09 -3.42
N ALA A 61 -9.15 -10.93 -4.14
CA ALA A 61 -9.10 -12.38 -3.95
C ALA A 61 -7.72 -12.97 -4.30
N GLU A 62 -7.10 -12.48 -5.37
CA GLU A 62 -5.76 -12.87 -5.81
C GLU A 62 -4.68 -12.47 -4.81
N VAL A 63 -4.72 -11.26 -4.27
CA VAL A 63 -3.79 -10.83 -3.22
C VAL A 63 -3.93 -11.70 -1.97
N GLY A 64 -5.17 -12.01 -1.57
CA GLY A 64 -5.44 -12.97 -0.49
C GLY A 64 -4.95 -14.39 -0.80
N ARG A 65 -4.97 -14.82 -2.08
CA ARG A 65 -4.42 -16.11 -2.52
C ARG A 65 -2.90 -16.12 -2.39
N VAL A 66 -2.22 -15.06 -2.83
CA VAL A 66 -0.75 -14.93 -2.72
C VAL A 66 -0.30 -14.91 -1.27
N MET A 67 -1.02 -14.20 -0.40
CA MET A 67 -0.78 -14.20 1.05
C MET A 67 -0.84 -15.64 1.62
N ARG A 68 -1.89 -16.40 1.30
CA ARG A 68 -2.00 -17.82 1.73
C ARG A 68 -0.92 -18.72 1.15
N MET A 69 -0.49 -18.50 -0.09
CA MET A 69 0.63 -19.25 -0.67
C MET A 69 1.91 -18.98 0.09
N ALA A 70 2.18 -17.73 0.45
CA ALA A 70 3.35 -17.37 1.22
C ALA A 70 3.33 -17.97 2.64
N ASP A 71 2.18 -17.95 3.34
CA ASP A 71 2.02 -18.63 4.63
C ASP A 71 2.27 -20.15 4.54
N LEU A 72 1.74 -20.78 3.48
CA LEU A 72 1.94 -22.20 3.22
C LEU A 72 3.42 -22.49 2.95
N TYR A 73 4.08 -21.67 2.13
CA TYR A 73 5.49 -21.80 1.82
C TYR A 73 6.36 -21.69 3.08
N ASP A 74 6.10 -20.70 3.95
CA ASP A 74 6.84 -20.56 5.22
C ASP A 74 6.68 -21.77 6.14
N THR A 75 5.52 -22.41 6.10
CA THR A 75 5.22 -23.59 6.93
C THR A 75 5.82 -24.87 6.35
N LEU A 76 5.92 -24.97 5.02
CA LEU A 76 6.52 -26.11 4.34
C LEU A 76 8.03 -26.01 4.19
N ARG A 77 8.61 -24.81 4.32
CA ARG A 77 10.06 -24.60 4.26
C ARG A 77 10.73 -25.39 5.39
N PRO A 78 11.70 -26.27 5.08
CA PRO A 78 12.52 -26.90 6.10
C PRO A 78 13.18 -25.82 6.95
N ARG A 79 12.86 -25.76 8.25
CA ARG A 79 13.65 -24.98 9.20
C ARG A 79 14.92 -25.76 9.45
N GLU A 80 16.00 -25.46 8.73
CA GLU A 80 17.32 -26.09 8.90
C GLU A 80 17.99 -25.74 10.25
N PHE A 81 17.24 -25.19 11.22
CA PHE A 81 17.69 -24.82 12.54
C PHE A 81 16.94 -25.60 13.64
N GLU A 82 17.08 -26.92 13.63
CA GLU A 82 17.16 -27.66 14.89
C GLU A 82 18.57 -28.28 14.97
N PHE A 83 19.35 -27.66 15.83
CA PHE A 83 20.74 -27.93 16.17
C PHE A 83 21.04 -29.43 16.31
N ASP A 84 21.75 -30.03 15.36
CA ASP A 84 22.57 -31.21 15.65
C ASP A 84 24.04 -30.78 15.52
N GLY A 85 24.65 -30.57 16.69
CA GLY A 85 26.01 -30.09 16.83
C GLY A 85 27.01 -31.14 16.36
N THR A 86 27.26 -31.21 15.06
CA THR A 86 28.44 -31.87 14.51
C THR A 86 28.92 -31.11 13.29
N GLY A 87 30.13 -30.58 13.38
CA GLY A 87 30.74 -29.73 12.37
C GLY A 87 30.83 -30.39 10.99
N GLY A 88 30.37 -29.66 9.99
CA GLY A 88 30.56 -29.93 8.57
C GLY A 88 30.87 -28.60 7.86
N ASP A 89 31.70 -28.67 6.83
CA ASP A 89 32.36 -27.57 6.10
C ASP A 89 31.50 -26.31 5.87
N GLY A 90 32.10 -25.15 6.12
CA GLY A 90 31.49 -23.81 6.06
C GLY A 90 31.21 -23.28 4.64
N GLN A 91 30.69 -24.13 3.75
CA GLN A 91 30.34 -23.74 2.38
C GLN A 91 28.82 -23.75 2.11
N ASP A 92 28.02 -24.44 2.93
CA ASP A 92 26.55 -24.48 2.81
C ASP A 92 25.83 -23.32 3.54
N GLY A 93 26.53 -22.56 4.39
CA GLY A 93 25.95 -21.45 5.16
C GLY A 93 25.52 -20.26 4.30
N ASP A 94 26.37 -19.83 3.35
CA ASP A 94 26.15 -18.62 2.55
C ASP A 94 24.95 -18.74 1.59
N ALA A 95 24.68 -19.94 1.07
CA ALA A 95 23.54 -20.19 0.19
C ALA A 95 22.21 -20.22 0.98
N SER A 96 22.20 -20.84 2.16
CA SER A 96 21.03 -20.89 3.05
C SER A 96 20.66 -19.49 3.57
N ASP A 97 21.66 -18.66 3.85
CA ASP A 97 21.49 -17.26 4.26
C ASP A 97 20.93 -16.36 3.15
N CYS A 98 21.40 -16.54 1.90
CA CYS A 98 20.82 -15.84 0.75
C CYS A 98 19.34 -16.22 0.52
N ASP A 99 19.00 -17.50 0.62
CA ASP A 99 17.61 -17.97 0.50
C ASP A 99 16.73 -17.47 1.66
N ALA A 100 17.30 -17.29 2.85
CA ALA A 100 16.61 -16.69 3.99
C ALA A 100 16.32 -15.20 3.74
N GLU A 101 17.30 -14.41 3.29
CA GLU A 101 17.11 -12.99 2.99
C GLU A 101 16.20 -12.74 1.78
N GLU A 102 16.26 -13.61 0.77
CA GLU A 102 15.32 -13.57 -0.35
C GLU A 102 13.88 -13.79 0.13
N TRP A 103 13.68 -14.77 1.01
CA TRP A 103 12.36 -15.05 1.58
C TRP A 103 11.83 -13.90 2.43
N LYS A 104 12.65 -13.33 3.34
CA LYS A 104 12.27 -12.15 4.13
C LYS A 104 11.81 -11.03 3.22
N SER A 105 12.56 -10.79 2.14
CA SER A 105 12.25 -9.78 1.13
C SER A 105 10.90 -10.03 0.45
N VAL A 106 10.67 -11.24 -0.05
CA VAL A 106 9.41 -11.61 -0.72
C VAL A 106 8.22 -11.51 0.23
N TRP A 107 8.38 -11.98 1.47
CA TRP A 107 7.31 -11.98 2.44
C TRP A 107 6.83 -10.57 2.80
N TRP A 108 7.77 -9.67 3.13
CA TRP A 108 7.43 -8.31 3.49
C TRP A 108 6.85 -7.51 2.31
N SER A 109 7.24 -7.80 1.06
CA SER A 109 6.61 -7.23 -0.13
C SER A 109 5.17 -7.75 -0.35
N ILE A 110 4.90 -9.03 -0.08
CA ILE A 110 3.51 -9.56 -0.11
C ILE A 110 2.68 -8.93 1.02
N TYR A 111 3.28 -8.75 2.19
CA TYR A 111 2.66 -8.11 3.34
C TYR A 111 2.29 -6.64 3.07
N SER A 112 3.17 -5.87 2.42
CA SER A 112 2.85 -4.50 2.03
C SER A 112 1.71 -4.45 1.02
N LEU A 113 1.72 -5.33 0.00
CA LEU A 113 0.64 -5.41 -1.00
C LEU A 113 -0.71 -5.77 -0.38
N ASP A 114 -0.77 -6.78 0.48
CA ASP A 114 -1.99 -7.15 1.21
C ASP A 114 -2.48 -6.02 2.11
N THR A 115 -1.56 -5.32 2.76
CA THR A 115 -1.89 -4.11 3.54
C THR A 115 -2.53 -3.04 2.65
N CYS A 116 -2.01 -2.82 1.45
CA CYS A 116 -2.60 -1.89 0.48
C CYS A 116 -4.03 -2.30 0.14
N CYS A 117 -4.22 -3.55 -0.30
CA CYS A 117 -5.53 -4.05 -0.70
C CYS A 117 -6.56 -4.01 0.42
N THR A 118 -6.19 -4.45 1.61
CA THR A 118 -7.09 -4.51 2.78
C THR A 118 -7.47 -3.11 3.27
N THR A 119 -6.52 -2.16 3.25
CA THR A 119 -6.78 -0.75 3.57
C THR A 119 -7.83 -0.15 2.63
N LEU A 120 -7.69 -0.40 1.34
CA LEU A 120 -8.61 0.08 0.30
C LEU A 120 -9.97 -0.62 0.38
N ALA A 121 -9.97 -1.94 0.57
CA ALA A 121 -11.17 -2.77 0.68
C ALA A 121 -11.93 -2.58 1.98
N VAL A 122 -11.27 -2.04 3.01
CA VAL A 122 -11.78 -2.00 4.39
C VAL A 122 -12.20 -3.38 4.87
N THR A 123 -11.53 -4.40 4.36
CA THR A 123 -11.69 -5.76 4.81
C THR A 123 -10.76 -5.98 5.98
N SER A 124 -11.19 -6.80 6.94
CA SER A 124 -10.23 -7.31 7.90
C SER A 124 -9.19 -8.11 7.11
N PRO A 125 -7.90 -7.95 7.41
CA PRO A 125 -6.89 -8.68 6.68
C PRO A 125 -7.09 -10.19 6.78
N ALA A 126 -6.65 -10.94 5.77
CA ALA A 126 -6.86 -12.39 5.75
C ALA A 126 -6.39 -13.01 7.08
N SER A 127 -7.27 -13.79 7.73
CA SER A 127 -7.09 -14.28 9.11
C SER A 127 -5.82 -15.12 9.36
N ALA A 128 -5.13 -15.55 8.30
CA ALA A 128 -3.82 -16.24 8.37
C ALA A 128 -2.65 -15.28 8.71
N ALA A 129 -2.80 -13.98 8.44
CA ALA A 129 -1.87 -12.92 8.83
C ALA A 129 -2.06 -12.42 10.28
N GLN A 130 -2.80 -13.16 11.11
CA GLN A 130 -2.74 -13.03 12.57
C GLN A 130 -1.47 -13.68 13.15
N SER A 131 -0.67 -14.35 12.31
CA SER A 131 0.73 -14.60 12.63
C SER A 131 1.37 -13.24 12.94
N PRO A 132 1.82 -12.97 14.18
CA PRO A 132 2.41 -11.68 14.50
C PRO A 132 3.59 -11.43 13.56
N PRO A 133 3.94 -10.16 13.27
CA PRO A 133 5.19 -9.79 12.61
C PRO A 133 6.46 -10.38 13.29
N GLY A 134 6.32 -11.09 14.41
CA GLY A 134 7.37 -11.84 15.08
C GLY A 134 7.75 -13.20 14.50
N ARG A 135 7.12 -13.69 13.42
CA ARG A 135 7.54 -14.96 12.78
C ARG A 135 8.64 -14.80 11.73
N ILE A 136 8.68 -13.68 11.01
CA ILE A 136 9.67 -13.41 9.96
C ILE A 136 10.36 -12.08 10.25
N GLU A 137 11.68 -12.14 10.40
CA GLU A 137 12.52 -10.96 10.67
C GLU A 137 12.48 -9.95 9.51
N LEU A 138 12.83 -8.70 9.80
CA LEU A 138 13.09 -7.70 8.77
C LEU A 138 14.32 -8.11 7.92
N PRO A 139 14.33 -7.82 6.61
CA PRO A 139 15.50 -7.99 5.78
C PRO A 139 16.73 -7.29 6.38
N SER A 140 17.89 -7.92 6.28
CA SER A 140 19.15 -7.40 6.78
C SER A 140 19.98 -6.72 5.70
N LEU A 141 19.77 -7.09 4.43
CA LEU A 141 20.51 -6.57 3.28
C LEU A 141 19.66 -5.59 2.46
N SER A 142 20.31 -4.58 1.87
CA SER A 142 19.70 -3.85 0.76
C SER A 142 19.56 -4.77 -0.44
N VAL A 143 18.66 -4.47 -1.37
CA VAL A 143 18.49 -5.33 -2.55
C VAL A 143 19.70 -5.19 -3.51
N SER A 144 20.37 -4.03 -3.54
CA SER A 144 21.67 -3.83 -4.22
C SER A 144 22.72 -4.75 -3.62
N ASP A 145 22.93 -4.69 -2.31
CA ASP A 145 23.93 -5.53 -1.62
C ASP A 145 23.61 -7.02 -1.82
N PHE A 146 22.32 -7.39 -1.76
CA PHE A 146 21.87 -8.75 -2.01
C PHE A 146 22.15 -9.19 -3.46
N THR A 147 21.87 -8.32 -4.43
CA THR A 147 22.07 -8.63 -5.86
C THR A 147 23.56 -8.66 -6.22
N GLU A 148 24.37 -7.78 -5.63
CA GLU A 148 25.82 -7.79 -5.74
C GLU A 148 26.42 -9.04 -5.09
N SER A 149 25.95 -9.45 -3.92
CA SER A 149 26.36 -10.70 -3.26
C SER A 149 26.09 -11.92 -4.13
N LEU A 150 24.89 -12.00 -4.74
CA LEU A 150 24.55 -13.06 -5.70
C LEU A 150 25.50 -13.06 -6.92
N ARG A 151 25.89 -11.88 -7.41
CA ARG A 151 26.84 -11.71 -8.52
C ARG A 151 28.29 -12.00 -8.13
N ALA A 152 28.65 -11.72 -6.88
CA ALA A 152 30.00 -11.79 -6.34
C ALA A 152 30.30 -13.14 -5.66
N SER A 153 29.55 -14.20 -5.97
CA SER A 153 29.75 -15.58 -5.53
C SER A 153 31.09 -16.19 -6.04
N THR A 154 32.20 -15.52 -5.72
CA THR A 154 33.58 -16.00 -5.78
C THR A 154 34.42 -15.46 -4.61
N GLU A 155 34.10 -14.35 -3.92
CA GLU A 155 34.92 -13.91 -2.77
C GLU A 155 34.10 -13.33 -1.58
N ALA A 156 34.04 -14.16 -0.53
CA ALA A 156 33.64 -13.96 0.86
C ALA A 156 33.28 -12.53 1.34
N ILE A 157 32.01 -12.36 1.75
CA ILE A 157 31.63 -11.31 2.72
C ILE A 157 31.52 -11.96 4.10
N THR A 158 32.58 -11.81 4.88
CA THR A 158 32.58 -12.10 6.33
C THR A 158 31.94 -10.92 7.07
N GLY A 159 30.61 -10.85 7.04
CA GLY A 159 29.81 -9.89 7.79
C GLY A 159 28.71 -10.63 8.53
N GLY A 160 28.97 -10.99 9.79
CA GLY A 160 28.07 -11.84 10.57
C GLY A 160 26.62 -11.36 10.58
N LEU A 161 25.75 -12.16 9.97
CA LEU A 161 24.30 -12.07 10.14
C LEU A 161 23.99 -12.44 11.60
N HIS A 162 23.80 -11.44 12.46
CA HIS A 162 23.30 -11.70 13.81
C HIS A 162 21.80 -12.03 13.72
N PRO A 163 21.38 -13.25 14.12
CA PRO A 163 19.96 -13.59 14.22
C PRO A 163 19.32 -12.72 15.31
N LEU A 164 18.15 -12.15 15.02
CA LEU A 164 17.38 -11.43 16.03
C LEU A 164 16.44 -12.42 16.74
N PRO A 165 16.13 -12.19 18.03
CA PRO A 165 15.19 -13.06 18.73
C PRO A 165 13.79 -12.90 18.13
N SER A 166 13.19 -14.00 17.70
CA SER A 166 11.78 -14.05 17.33
C SER A 166 10.91 -13.83 18.57
N THR A 167 10.47 -12.60 18.83
CA THR A 167 9.52 -12.29 19.91
C THR A 167 8.10 -12.19 19.37
N SER A 168 7.19 -12.94 19.99
CA SER A 168 5.82 -13.23 19.54
C SER A 168 4.81 -12.09 19.68
N CYS A 169 5.25 -10.84 19.89
CA CYS A 169 4.39 -9.65 19.87
C CYS A 169 5.27 -8.41 19.70
N ILE A 170 5.65 -8.08 18.46
CA ILE A 170 6.47 -6.90 18.20
C ILE A 170 5.55 -5.68 18.23
N LYS A 171 5.79 -4.76 19.17
CA LYS A 171 5.07 -3.48 19.22
C LYS A 171 5.53 -2.58 18.06
N ASN A 172 4.64 -1.71 17.58
CA ASN A 172 4.95 -0.77 16.50
C ASN A 172 6.27 0.01 16.71
N TRP A 173 6.55 0.46 17.93
CA TRP A 173 7.77 1.20 18.25
C TRP A 173 9.03 0.33 18.26
N GLU A 174 8.92 -0.97 18.53
CA GLU A 174 10.06 -1.90 18.49
C GLU A 174 10.51 -2.11 17.04
N ILE A 175 9.55 -2.28 16.11
CA ILE A 175 9.82 -2.33 14.67
C ILE A 175 10.50 -1.03 14.21
N MET A 176 9.95 0.13 14.60
CA MET A 176 10.51 1.43 14.21
C MET A 176 11.89 1.69 14.82
N SER A 177 12.14 1.25 16.05
CA SER A 177 13.45 1.35 16.68
C SER A 177 14.48 0.46 15.98
N ASP A 178 14.08 -0.75 15.59
CA ASP A 178 14.98 -1.69 14.92
C ASP A 178 15.30 -1.26 13.48
N THR A 179 14.37 -0.58 12.82
CA THR A 179 14.53 -0.07 11.44
C THR A 179 15.81 0.74 11.23
N PHE A 180 16.24 1.52 12.23
CA PHE A 180 17.42 2.38 12.13
C PHE A 180 18.68 1.79 12.78
N THR A 181 18.63 0.56 13.28
CA THR A 181 19.85 -0.16 13.71
C THR A 181 20.68 -0.64 12.52
N ARG A 182 20.05 -0.80 11.35
CA ARG A 182 20.65 -1.27 10.09
C ARG A 182 20.55 -0.21 8.99
N TYR A 183 21.66 0.47 8.70
CA TYR A 183 21.66 1.60 7.77
C TYR A 183 21.40 1.24 6.31
N SER A 184 21.85 0.06 5.84
CA SER A 184 21.75 -0.34 4.42
C SER A 184 20.32 -0.55 3.94
N CYS A 185 19.41 -0.97 4.81
CA CYS A 185 18.01 -1.29 4.49
C CYS A 185 17.00 -0.39 5.23
N CYS A 186 17.46 0.70 5.86
CA CYS A 186 16.64 1.51 6.75
C CYS A 186 15.35 2.05 6.10
N ASN A 187 15.42 2.56 4.86
CA ASN A 187 14.24 3.08 4.15
C ASN A 187 13.21 1.98 3.85
N ARG A 188 13.68 0.78 3.48
CA ARG A 188 12.84 -0.38 3.19
C ARG A 188 12.14 -0.89 4.45
N ASN A 189 12.91 -1.04 5.53
CA ASN A 189 12.38 -1.47 6.82
C ASN A 189 11.43 -0.42 7.40
N PHE A 190 11.69 0.87 7.14
CA PHE A 190 10.80 1.96 7.52
C PHE A 190 9.46 1.87 6.78
N TYR A 191 9.50 1.58 5.48
CA TYR A 191 8.29 1.35 4.69
C TYR A 191 7.47 0.17 5.25
N PHE A 192 8.11 -0.97 5.54
CA PHE A 192 7.42 -2.12 6.15
C PHE A 192 6.85 -1.81 7.53
N GLY A 193 7.56 -1.04 8.35
CA GLY A 193 7.04 -0.52 9.62
C GLY A 193 5.79 0.35 9.41
N ALA A 194 5.79 1.21 8.40
CA ALA A 194 4.63 2.03 8.07
C ALA A 194 3.46 1.19 7.53
N CYS A 195 3.71 0.13 6.75
CA CYS A 195 2.69 -0.85 6.38
C CYS A 195 2.07 -1.49 7.62
N HIS A 196 2.87 -1.87 8.60
CA HIS A 196 2.37 -2.46 9.84
C HIS A 196 1.42 -1.50 10.59
N VAL A 197 1.81 -0.22 10.72
CA VAL A 197 0.96 0.82 11.31
C VAL A 197 -0.33 1.03 10.51
N MET A 198 -0.25 1.07 9.18
CA MET A 198 -1.42 1.19 8.30
C MET A 198 -2.39 0.00 8.45
N ARG A 199 -1.87 -1.21 8.57
CA ARG A 199 -2.67 -2.41 8.80
C ARG A 199 -3.40 -2.36 10.13
N ALA A 200 -2.72 -1.95 11.21
CA ALA A 200 -3.33 -1.78 12.51
C ALA A 200 -4.41 -0.68 12.51
N ALA A 201 -4.19 0.43 11.80
CA ALA A 201 -5.21 1.46 11.56
C ALA A 201 -6.44 0.90 10.81
N THR A 202 -6.21 0.05 9.80
CA THR A 202 -7.27 -0.60 9.02
C THR A 202 -8.07 -1.59 9.85
N GLU A 203 -7.42 -2.37 10.71
CA GLU A 203 -8.09 -3.29 11.64
C GLU A 203 -8.94 -2.53 12.67
N LEU A 204 -8.43 -1.41 13.21
CA LEU A 204 -9.24 -0.55 14.09
C LEU A 204 -10.48 -0.01 13.37
N ARG A 205 -10.31 0.41 12.12
CA ARG A 205 -11.40 0.90 11.26
C ARG A 205 -12.42 -0.19 10.94
N SER A 206 -11.99 -1.43 10.71
CA SER A 206 -12.88 -2.58 10.48
C SER A 206 -13.69 -2.90 11.74
N ARG A 207 -13.04 -2.90 12.91
CA ARG A 207 -13.68 -3.17 14.22
C ARG A 207 -14.76 -2.16 14.56
N ILE A 208 -14.58 -0.88 14.25
CA ILE A 208 -15.57 0.18 14.55
C ILE A 208 -16.89 0.03 13.77
N ARG A 209 -16.93 -0.84 12.76
CA ARG A 209 -18.16 -1.22 12.07
C ARG A 209 -18.93 -2.33 12.77
N LEU A 210 -18.22 -3.19 13.49
CA LEU A 210 -18.78 -4.39 14.13
C LEU A 210 -19.04 -4.17 15.63
N GLU A 211 -18.11 -3.51 16.30
CA GLU A 211 -18.15 -3.23 17.73
C GLU A 211 -19.08 -2.05 18.00
N ARG A 212 -19.98 -2.24 18.97
CA ARG A 212 -20.97 -1.23 19.38
C ARG A 212 -20.63 -0.62 20.73
N ASN A 213 -19.68 -1.18 21.46
CA ASN A 213 -19.25 -0.67 22.75
C ASN A 213 -18.26 0.48 22.60
N GLU A 214 -18.76 1.71 22.77
CA GLU A 214 -17.98 2.94 22.65
C GLU A 214 -16.75 2.98 23.56
N ARG A 215 -16.83 2.44 24.79
CA ARG A 215 -15.70 2.44 25.73
C ARG A 215 -14.57 1.54 25.24
N VAL A 216 -14.91 0.38 24.67
CA VAL A 216 -13.92 -0.53 24.08
C VAL A 216 -13.25 0.14 22.90
N LEU A 217 -14.03 0.80 22.03
CA LEU A 217 -13.49 1.52 20.87
C LEU A 217 -12.58 2.69 21.26
N GLN A 218 -12.95 3.46 22.29
CA GLN A 218 -12.13 4.55 22.81
C GLN A 218 -10.81 4.04 23.39
N ASN A 219 -10.83 2.93 24.15
CA ASN A 219 -9.61 2.32 24.67
C ASN A 219 -8.70 1.85 23.52
N LEU A 220 -9.25 1.15 22.51
CA LEU A 220 -8.48 0.71 21.35
C LEU A 220 -7.88 1.89 20.56
N LEU A 221 -8.62 2.99 20.41
CA LEU A 221 -8.13 4.22 19.79
C LEU A 221 -6.98 4.83 20.59
N GLN A 222 -7.14 4.94 21.91
CA GLN A 222 -6.12 5.50 22.79
C GLN A 222 -4.84 4.64 22.81
N ASP A 223 -4.99 3.32 22.85
CA ASP A 223 -3.86 2.38 22.79
C ASP A 223 -3.11 2.53 21.46
N PHE A 224 -3.84 2.60 20.33
CA PHE A 224 -3.23 2.82 19.02
C PHE A 224 -2.55 4.19 18.90
N GLU A 225 -3.18 5.27 19.36
CA GLU A 225 -2.57 6.62 19.36
C GLU A 225 -1.29 6.65 20.21
N SER A 226 -1.29 5.98 21.36
CA SER A 226 -0.12 5.81 22.23
C SER A 226 1.00 5.04 21.54
N GLU A 227 0.67 3.94 20.86
CA GLU A 227 1.64 3.15 20.08
C GLU A 227 2.22 3.94 18.91
N CYS A 228 1.40 4.70 18.18
CA CYS A 228 1.89 5.59 17.12
C CYS A 228 2.80 6.69 17.67
N ALA A 229 2.46 7.28 18.82
CA ALA A 229 3.31 8.29 19.46
C ALA A 229 4.67 7.68 19.87
N ALA A 230 4.67 6.49 20.45
CA ALA A 230 5.89 5.75 20.78
C ALA A 230 6.70 5.41 19.51
N ALA A 231 6.03 4.99 18.44
CA ALA A 231 6.66 4.69 17.15
C ALA A 231 7.34 5.93 16.55
N VAL A 232 6.67 7.09 16.56
CA VAL A 232 7.26 8.35 16.10
C VAL A 232 8.45 8.78 16.96
N LEU A 233 8.38 8.59 18.28
CA LEU A 233 9.48 8.91 19.20
C LEU A 233 10.71 7.99 19.04
N ALA A 234 10.50 6.75 18.58
CA ALA A 234 11.58 5.82 18.27
C ALA A 234 12.33 6.21 16.98
N LEU A 235 11.72 7.01 16.10
CA LEU A 235 12.30 7.44 14.85
C LEU A 235 13.20 8.67 15.03
N PRO A 236 14.31 8.78 14.28
CA PRO A 236 15.06 10.03 14.18
C PRO A 236 14.17 11.18 13.69
N SER A 237 14.31 12.37 14.29
CA SER A 237 13.43 13.52 14.01
C SER A 237 13.44 13.97 12.55
N TRP A 238 14.55 13.78 11.83
CA TRP A 238 14.68 14.13 10.42
C TRP A 238 13.83 13.25 9.50
N VAL A 239 13.49 12.02 9.91
CA VAL A 239 12.71 11.07 9.11
C VAL A 239 11.32 11.62 8.81
N SER A 240 10.74 12.32 9.78
CA SER A 240 9.41 12.92 9.66
C SER A 240 9.35 14.18 8.79
N ASN A 241 10.49 14.77 8.43
CA ASN A 241 10.56 16.02 7.68
C ASN A 241 10.46 15.77 6.17
N PRO A 242 9.41 16.22 5.45
CA PRO A 242 9.28 15.96 4.02
C PRO A 242 10.37 16.59 3.14
N MET A 243 11.19 17.50 3.65
CA MET A 243 12.30 18.07 2.87
C MET A 243 13.47 17.09 2.78
N ARG A 244 14.19 17.14 1.65
CA ARG A 244 15.43 16.37 1.45
C ARG A 244 16.50 16.80 2.44
N ASN A 245 17.12 15.82 3.10
CA ASN A 245 18.15 16.03 4.10
C ASN A 245 19.55 16.05 3.46
N PHE A 246 19.93 17.18 2.88
CA PHE A 246 21.27 17.36 2.33
C PHE A 246 22.37 17.28 3.39
N ALA A 247 22.08 17.61 4.65
CA ALA A 247 23.06 17.57 5.73
C ALA A 247 23.47 16.13 6.08
N ALA A 248 22.55 15.18 5.95
CA ALA A 248 22.83 13.75 6.10
C ALA A 248 23.34 13.09 4.80
N GLY A 249 23.51 13.85 3.71
CA GLY A 249 23.92 13.30 2.42
C GLY A 249 22.85 12.47 1.72
N GLU A 250 21.57 12.65 2.06
CA GLU A 250 20.46 11.83 1.54
C GLU A 250 20.42 11.85 0.00
N ALA A 251 20.51 10.67 -0.61
CA ALA A 251 20.41 10.49 -2.05
C ALA A 251 18.97 10.73 -2.55
N GLU A 252 18.80 10.92 -3.85
CA GLU A 252 17.47 11.19 -4.42
C GLU A 252 16.52 10.00 -4.29
N LYS A 253 17.06 8.78 -4.48
CA LYS A 253 16.34 7.53 -4.30
C LYS A 253 15.89 7.32 -2.85
N GLU A 254 16.75 7.65 -1.89
CA GLU A 254 16.46 7.57 -0.46
C GLU A 254 15.37 8.57 -0.06
N HIS A 255 15.49 9.81 -0.55
CA HIS A 255 14.48 10.83 -0.31
C HIS A 255 13.11 10.42 -0.88
N ARG A 256 13.07 9.89 -2.11
CA ARG A 256 11.85 9.35 -2.73
C ARG A 256 11.22 8.27 -1.84
N SER A 257 11.98 7.22 -1.51
CA SER A 257 11.49 6.11 -0.68
C SER A 257 10.99 6.55 0.70
N ARG A 258 11.61 7.59 1.27
CA ARG A 258 11.13 8.21 2.50
C ARG A 258 9.82 8.97 2.30
N LEU A 259 9.63 9.67 1.18
CA LEU A 259 8.35 10.32 0.86
C LEU A 259 7.22 9.29 0.66
N ASP A 260 7.48 8.17 -0.01
CA ASP A 260 6.53 7.05 -0.14
C ASP A 260 6.08 6.56 1.24
N THR A 261 7.06 6.29 2.11
CA THR A 261 6.79 5.85 3.49
C THR A 261 6.01 6.90 4.30
N LEU A 262 6.35 8.18 4.13
CA LEU A 262 5.62 9.27 4.79
C LEU A 262 4.18 9.38 4.29
N LEU A 263 3.91 9.23 2.99
CA LEU A 263 2.53 9.20 2.48
C LEU A 263 1.73 8.10 3.18
N LEU A 264 2.28 6.90 3.28
CA LEU A 264 1.63 5.76 3.93
C LEU A 264 1.38 6.04 5.43
N PHE A 265 2.40 6.46 6.16
CA PHE A 265 2.32 6.73 7.59
C PHE A 265 1.33 7.87 7.93
N ARG A 266 1.35 8.95 7.14
CA ARG A 266 0.42 10.08 7.31
C ARG A 266 -1.01 9.69 6.94
N CYS A 267 -1.20 8.85 5.92
CA CYS A 267 -2.50 8.30 5.58
C CYS A 267 -3.08 7.47 6.73
N ALA A 268 -2.28 6.58 7.35
CA ALA A 268 -2.72 5.79 8.50
C ALA A 268 -3.20 6.69 9.66
N SER A 269 -2.41 7.74 9.96
CA SER A 269 -2.77 8.74 10.98
C SER A 269 -4.07 9.49 10.64
N MET A 270 -4.27 9.85 9.37
CA MET A 270 -5.48 10.52 8.89
C MET A 270 -6.70 9.60 9.02
N LEU A 271 -6.58 8.33 8.64
CA LEU A 271 -7.64 7.33 8.76
C LEU A 271 -8.08 7.15 10.21
N VAL A 272 -7.14 7.01 11.14
CA VAL A 272 -7.47 6.90 12.57
C VAL A 272 -8.13 8.16 13.11
N THR A 273 -7.72 9.33 12.64
CA THR A 273 -8.37 10.60 13.03
C THR A 273 -9.82 10.66 12.56
N VAL A 274 -10.11 10.20 11.34
CA VAL A 274 -11.49 10.06 10.83
C VAL A 274 -12.30 9.09 11.67
N VAL A 275 -11.69 7.96 12.03
CA VAL A 275 -12.31 6.93 12.86
C VAL A 275 -12.63 7.44 14.27
N ASN A 276 -11.70 8.17 14.90
CA ASN A 276 -11.91 8.82 16.19
C ASN A 276 -13.08 9.85 16.12
N ALA A 277 -13.14 10.62 15.04
CA ALA A 277 -14.24 11.53 14.77
C ALA A 277 -15.59 10.79 14.69
N GLN A 278 -15.65 9.65 14.01
CA GLN A 278 -16.87 8.84 13.89
C GLN A 278 -17.37 8.33 15.25
N VAL A 279 -16.47 7.76 16.05
CA VAL A 279 -16.83 7.27 17.40
C VAL A 279 -17.38 8.41 18.26
N SER A 280 -16.75 9.58 18.18
CA SER A 280 -17.14 10.76 18.95
C SER A 280 -18.49 11.35 18.51
N VAL A 281 -18.74 11.42 17.19
CA VAL A 281 -20.02 11.88 16.63
C VAL A 281 -21.16 10.91 16.96
N ARG A 282 -20.92 9.60 16.94
CA ARG A 282 -21.92 8.59 17.33
C ARG A 282 -22.33 8.71 18.80
N ALA A 283 -21.38 8.96 19.68
CA ALA A 283 -21.61 9.08 21.12
C ALA A 283 -22.35 10.38 21.51
N SER A 284 -22.20 11.45 20.71
CA SER A 284 -22.77 12.76 21.00
C SER A 284 -24.23 12.87 20.51
N SER A 285 -25.16 12.31 21.30
CA SER A 285 -26.61 12.43 21.10
C SER A 285 -27.23 13.76 21.59
N LEU A 286 -26.39 14.75 21.95
CA LEU A 286 -26.80 16.03 22.55
C LEU A 286 -26.72 17.20 21.55
N PRO A 287 -27.56 18.24 21.70
CA PRO A 287 -27.71 19.34 20.73
C PRO A 287 -26.48 20.29 20.59
N ASP A 288 -25.46 20.19 21.43
CA ASP A 288 -24.18 20.93 21.30
C ASP A 288 -23.11 20.17 20.47
N SER A 289 -23.51 19.13 19.73
CA SER A 289 -22.61 18.23 18.97
C SER A 289 -21.85 18.91 17.83
N THR A 290 -22.34 20.03 17.30
CA THR A 290 -21.72 20.72 16.15
C THR A 290 -20.31 21.25 16.46
N GLY A 291 -20.07 21.75 17.67
CA GLY A 291 -18.72 22.22 18.07
C GLY A 291 -17.71 21.09 18.19
N VAL A 292 -18.16 19.90 18.62
CA VAL A 292 -17.35 18.69 18.71
C VAL A 292 -17.02 18.18 17.31
N ALA A 293 -18.03 18.05 16.44
CA ALA A 293 -17.84 17.64 15.04
C ALA A 293 -16.89 18.58 14.29
N GLN A 294 -17.03 19.89 14.48
CA GLN A 294 -16.10 20.88 13.92
C GLN A 294 -14.66 20.67 14.40
N THR A 295 -14.46 20.44 15.71
CA THR A 295 -13.12 20.21 16.28
C THR A 295 -12.47 18.97 15.69
N HIS A 296 -13.23 17.88 15.56
CA HIS A 296 -12.75 16.65 14.92
C HIS A 296 -12.45 16.86 13.42
N TRP A 297 -13.30 17.59 12.70
CA TRP A 297 -13.06 17.93 11.30
C TRP A 297 -11.76 18.72 11.11
N GLN A 298 -11.49 19.71 11.97
CA GLN A 298 -10.23 20.46 11.92
C GLN A 298 -9.00 19.57 12.16
N ARG A 299 -9.12 18.54 13.00
CA ARG A 299 -8.05 17.54 13.17
C ARG A 299 -7.84 16.71 11.90
N VAL A 300 -8.92 16.27 11.24
CA VAL A 300 -8.85 15.58 9.94
C VAL A 300 -8.17 16.47 8.89
N MET A 301 -8.52 17.75 8.83
CA MET A 301 -7.90 18.73 7.92
C MET A 301 -6.43 18.97 8.23
N SER A 302 -6.04 19.00 9.50
CA SER A 302 -4.62 19.06 9.91
C SER A 302 -3.84 17.87 9.37
N LYS A 303 -4.37 16.65 9.50
CA LYS A 303 -3.76 15.43 8.95
C LYS A 303 -3.73 15.39 7.43
N ALA A 304 -4.77 15.89 6.77
CA ALA A 304 -4.76 16.07 5.31
C ALA A 304 -3.65 17.05 4.88
N GLY A 305 -3.43 18.12 5.64
CA GLY A 305 -2.34 19.06 5.43
C GLY A 305 -0.94 18.43 5.53
N GLU A 306 -0.75 17.49 6.47
CA GLU A 306 0.51 16.73 6.58
C GLU A 306 0.78 15.91 5.30
N VAL A 307 -0.25 15.31 4.68
CA VAL A 307 -0.10 14.61 3.39
C VAL A 307 0.23 15.58 2.25
N VAL A 308 -0.43 16.74 2.20
CA VAL A 308 -0.14 17.78 1.20
C VAL A 308 1.33 18.24 1.29
N GLN A 309 1.88 18.39 2.49
CA GLN A 309 3.30 18.75 2.66
C GLN A 309 4.26 17.71 2.08
N VAL A 310 3.91 16.42 2.15
CA VAL A 310 4.69 15.36 1.50
C VAL A 310 4.65 15.52 -0.02
N VAL A 311 3.44 15.72 -0.59
CA VAL A 311 3.27 15.94 -2.03
C VAL A 311 3.97 17.20 -2.53
N GLN A 312 4.03 18.27 -1.74
CA GLN A 312 4.75 19.51 -2.09
C GLN A 312 6.25 19.31 -2.27
N ASN A 313 6.84 18.29 -1.64
CA ASN A 313 8.26 17.97 -1.74
C ASN A 313 8.55 16.91 -2.81
N TRP A 314 7.51 16.48 -3.54
CA TRP A 314 7.65 15.51 -4.62
C TRP A 314 8.31 16.13 -5.84
N ARG A 315 9.33 15.45 -6.38
CA ARG A 315 10.03 15.89 -7.58
C ARG A 315 9.48 15.21 -8.85
N PRO A 316 9.50 15.87 -10.01
CA PRO A 316 9.05 15.28 -11.28
C PRO A 316 9.75 13.97 -11.65
N GLU A 317 11.01 13.79 -11.24
CA GLU A 317 11.83 12.61 -11.52
C GLU A 317 11.40 11.39 -10.68
N TYR A 318 10.69 11.60 -9.57
CA TYR A 318 10.25 10.52 -8.68
C TYR A 318 9.09 9.70 -9.26
N PHE A 319 8.48 10.14 -10.37
CA PHE A 319 7.35 9.44 -10.98
C PHE A 319 7.75 8.20 -11.80
N ASP A 320 9.03 8.03 -12.13
CA ASP A 320 9.52 6.91 -12.96
C ASP A 320 9.49 5.54 -12.23
N CYS A 321 8.99 5.54 -11.00
CA CYS A 321 9.08 4.45 -10.03
C CYS A 321 8.02 4.62 -8.93
N VAL A 322 6.95 5.36 -9.21
CA VAL A 322 5.93 5.69 -8.20
C VAL A 322 5.07 4.48 -7.86
N ASP A 323 4.82 4.26 -6.57
CA ASP A 323 3.88 3.25 -6.08
C ASP A 323 2.43 3.64 -6.47
N PRO A 324 1.65 2.77 -7.14
CA PRO A 324 0.25 3.04 -7.46
C PRO A 324 -0.61 3.36 -6.22
N MET A 325 -0.25 2.88 -5.03
CA MET A 325 -0.92 3.18 -3.75
C MET A 325 -0.95 4.68 -3.46
N CYS A 326 0.09 5.42 -3.85
CA CYS A 326 0.15 6.87 -3.68
C CYS A 326 -1.07 7.57 -4.30
N SER A 327 -1.61 7.03 -5.40
CA SER A 327 -2.82 7.54 -6.06
C SER A 327 -4.02 7.54 -5.12
N TYR A 328 -4.22 6.47 -4.36
CA TYR A 328 -5.35 6.35 -3.44
C TYR A 328 -5.20 7.28 -2.24
N ILE A 329 -3.99 7.41 -1.69
CA ILE A 329 -3.70 8.32 -0.59
C ILE A 329 -3.98 9.76 -1.02
N VAL A 330 -3.46 10.15 -2.18
CA VAL A 330 -3.65 11.50 -2.74
C VAL A 330 -5.11 11.76 -3.09
N TYR A 331 -5.81 10.78 -3.65
CA TYR A 331 -7.25 10.89 -3.93
C TYR A 331 -8.06 11.09 -2.64
N LEU A 332 -7.77 10.32 -1.59
CA LEU A 332 -8.43 10.45 -0.31
C LEU A 332 -8.22 11.84 0.29
N THR A 333 -6.98 12.32 0.32
CA THR A 333 -6.66 13.68 0.80
C THR A 333 -7.36 14.74 -0.03
N ALA A 334 -7.37 14.62 -1.35
CA ALA A 334 -8.07 15.56 -2.23
C ALA A 334 -9.60 15.52 -2.00
N GLY A 335 -10.18 14.34 -1.79
CA GLY A 335 -11.58 14.17 -1.42
C GLY A 335 -11.93 14.90 -0.14
N THR A 336 -11.10 14.79 0.90
CA THR A 336 -11.23 15.54 2.17
C THR A 336 -11.27 17.05 1.91
N LEU A 337 -10.33 17.57 1.11
CA LEU A 337 -10.28 19.00 0.78
C LEU A 337 -11.51 19.47 -0.03
N VAL A 338 -12.03 18.64 -0.93
CA VAL A 338 -13.26 18.96 -1.68
C VAL A 338 -14.46 19.03 -0.72
N ILE A 339 -14.56 18.12 0.24
CA ILE A 339 -15.63 18.14 1.25
C ILE A 339 -15.50 19.38 2.13
N ASP A 340 -14.29 19.75 2.55
CA ASP A 340 -14.06 20.98 3.32
C ASP A 340 -14.53 22.23 2.56
N CYS A 341 -14.25 22.29 1.25
CA CYS A 341 -14.78 23.36 0.40
C CYS A 341 -16.31 23.41 0.40
N ARG A 342 -17.02 22.26 0.46
CA ARG A 342 -18.49 22.21 0.56
C ARG A 342 -18.99 22.79 1.88
N ILE A 343 -18.32 22.47 2.98
CA ILE A 343 -18.66 22.98 4.32
C ILE A 343 -18.47 24.50 4.38
N GLN A 344 -17.32 25.00 3.92
CA GLN A 344 -17.01 26.44 3.95
C GLN A 344 -18.01 27.27 3.13
N ARG A 345 -18.44 26.76 1.96
CA ARG A 345 -19.45 27.40 1.11
C ARG A 345 -20.83 27.44 1.77
N SER A 346 -21.18 26.42 2.56
CA SER A 346 -22.42 26.41 3.34
C SER A 346 -22.44 27.47 4.44
N GLY A 347 -21.27 27.87 4.95
CA GLY A 347 -21.13 28.84 6.04
C GLY A 347 -21.03 30.30 5.59
N GLY A 348 -21.11 30.60 4.29
CA GLY A 348 -21.02 31.98 3.76
C GLY A 348 -19.62 32.62 3.84
N VAL A 349 -18.58 31.83 4.13
CA VAL A 349 -17.20 32.34 4.24
C VAL A 349 -16.51 32.24 2.87
N GLU A 350 -16.58 33.31 2.08
CA GLU A 350 -15.93 33.37 0.75
C GLU A 350 -14.40 33.57 0.82
N SER A 351 -13.82 33.88 1.99
CA SER A 351 -12.42 34.34 2.09
C SER A 351 -11.34 33.24 2.21
N VAL A 352 -11.69 31.97 2.44
CA VAL A 352 -10.71 30.88 2.68
C VAL A 352 -10.42 30.03 1.41
N GLN A 353 -11.08 30.32 0.29
CA GLN A 353 -10.99 29.53 -0.95
C GLN A 353 -9.58 29.46 -1.60
N SER A 354 -8.68 30.40 -1.31
CA SER A 354 -7.40 30.52 -2.03
C SER A 354 -6.43 29.35 -1.76
N HIS A 355 -6.25 28.95 -0.50
CA HIS A 355 -5.25 27.94 -0.14
C HIS A 355 -5.68 26.50 -0.49
N SER A 356 -6.95 26.15 -0.27
CA SER A 356 -7.47 24.82 -0.63
C SER A 356 -7.52 24.60 -2.14
N SER A 357 -7.73 25.66 -2.94
CA SER A 357 -7.70 25.57 -4.41
C SER A 357 -6.32 25.17 -4.93
N GLY A 358 -5.25 25.84 -4.47
CA GLY A 358 -3.88 25.52 -4.90
C GLY A 358 -3.45 24.11 -4.51
N HIS A 359 -3.82 23.64 -3.31
CA HIS A 359 -3.58 22.26 -2.88
C HIS A 359 -4.36 21.25 -3.73
N LEU A 360 -5.62 21.54 -4.04
CA LEU A 360 -6.44 20.67 -4.90
C LEU A 360 -5.90 20.58 -6.33
N ASP A 361 -5.31 21.65 -6.86
CA ASP A 361 -4.66 21.63 -8.17
C ASP A 361 -3.38 20.81 -8.13
N LEU A 362 -2.55 20.97 -7.09
CA LEU A 362 -1.36 20.15 -6.87
C LEU A 362 -1.68 18.64 -6.80
N LEU A 363 -2.69 18.26 -6.01
CA LEU A 363 -3.09 16.86 -5.87
C LEU A 363 -3.68 16.30 -7.18
N THR A 364 -4.37 17.13 -7.97
CA THR A 364 -4.86 16.73 -9.29
C THR A 364 -3.69 16.48 -10.25
N LEU A 365 -2.72 17.39 -10.28
CA LEU A 365 -1.50 17.23 -11.07
C LEU A 365 -0.73 15.98 -10.67
N PHE A 366 -0.64 15.69 -9.38
CA PHE A 366 -0.02 14.45 -8.90
C PHE A 366 -0.71 13.22 -9.51
N LEU A 367 -2.03 13.12 -9.41
CA LEU A 367 -2.80 12.01 -10.00
C LEU A 367 -2.63 11.91 -11.51
N ASP A 368 -2.60 13.04 -12.23
CA ASP A 368 -2.37 13.06 -13.67
C ASP A 368 -0.96 12.56 -14.04
N ARG A 369 0.05 12.82 -13.20
CA ARG A 369 1.43 12.32 -13.40
C ARG A 369 1.53 10.83 -13.14
N VAL A 370 0.94 10.34 -12.04
CA VAL A 370 0.84 8.89 -11.77
C VAL A 370 0.06 8.19 -12.88
N GLY A 371 -0.99 8.83 -13.38
CA GLY A 371 -1.86 8.38 -14.48
C GLY A 371 -1.15 8.12 -15.82
N ARG A 372 0.12 8.50 -15.96
CA ARG A 372 0.95 8.17 -17.13
C ARG A 372 1.46 6.73 -17.10
N TYR A 373 1.70 6.20 -15.90
CA TYR A 373 2.27 4.85 -15.69
C TYR A 373 1.20 3.86 -15.20
N TRP A 374 0.27 4.35 -14.39
CA TRP A 374 -0.75 3.54 -13.73
C TRP A 374 -2.16 4.01 -14.08
N GLU A 375 -3.03 3.10 -14.55
CA GLU A 375 -4.39 3.47 -14.96
C GLU A 375 -5.25 3.97 -13.79
N VAL A 376 -5.00 3.44 -12.60
CA VAL A 376 -5.63 3.85 -11.34
C VAL A 376 -5.45 5.35 -11.06
N GLY A 377 -4.27 5.91 -11.34
CA GLY A 377 -4.02 7.35 -11.17
C GLY A 377 -4.93 8.20 -12.06
N ARG A 378 -5.12 7.76 -13.33
CA ARG A 378 -6.02 8.41 -14.28
C ARG A 378 -7.47 8.30 -13.84
N PHE A 379 -7.91 7.09 -13.47
CA PHE A 379 -9.27 6.82 -13.00
C PHE A 379 -9.64 7.66 -11.76
N LEU A 380 -8.74 7.72 -10.77
CA LEU A 380 -8.94 8.51 -9.55
C LEU A 380 -8.88 10.02 -9.85
N GLY A 381 -8.03 10.45 -10.77
CA GLY A 381 -7.98 11.83 -11.25
C GLY A 381 -9.31 12.27 -11.89
N ASP A 382 -9.90 11.43 -12.74
CA ASP A 382 -11.22 11.68 -13.33
C ASP A 382 -12.33 11.71 -12.27
N SER A 383 -12.31 10.74 -11.35
CA SER A 383 -13.25 10.68 -10.23
C SER A 383 -13.19 11.94 -9.36
N LEU A 384 -11.98 12.46 -9.10
CA LEU A 384 -11.78 13.69 -8.34
C LEU A 384 -12.33 14.91 -9.08
N ARG A 385 -12.12 15.00 -10.40
CA ARG A 385 -12.69 16.08 -11.23
C ARG A 385 -14.21 16.07 -11.18
N ASP A 386 -14.84 14.90 -11.20
CA ASP A 386 -16.28 14.78 -11.08
C ASP A 386 -16.78 15.10 -9.65
N LEU A 387 -16.01 14.73 -8.62
CA LEU A 387 -16.31 15.11 -7.25
C LEU A 387 -16.23 16.63 -7.03
N LYS A 388 -15.26 17.31 -7.66
CA LYS A 388 -15.14 18.77 -7.66
C LYS A 388 -16.36 19.43 -8.31
N LYS A 389 -16.87 18.88 -9.42
CA LYS A 389 -18.09 19.40 -10.08
C LYS A 389 -19.35 19.24 -9.22
N SER A 390 -19.44 18.16 -8.44
CA SER A 390 -20.56 17.91 -7.52
C SER A 390 -20.47 18.69 -6.19
N SER A 391 -19.48 19.57 -6.01
CA SER A 391 -19.26 20.37 -4.79
C SER A 391 -20.31 21.45 -4.49
N LEU A 392 -21.41 21.48 -5.25
CA LEU A 392 -22.50 22.44 -5.07
C LEU A 392 -23.44 22.08 -3.91
N ILE A 393 -23.34 20.89 -3.34
CA ILE A 393 -24.23 20.43 -2.26
C ILE A 393 -23.65 20.87 -0.90
N PRO A 394 -24.34 21.74 -0.14
CA PRO A 394 -23.92 22.12 1.22
C PRO A 394 -23.84 20.89 2.13
N THR A 395 -22.79 20.81 2.97
CA THR A 395 -22.52 19.64 3.82
C THR A 395 -22.22 20.11 5.25
N THR A 396 -22.77 19.43 6.27
CA THR A 396 -22.44 19.69 7.69
C THR A 396 -21.17 18.92 8.10
N TYR A 397 -20.58 19.24 9.26
CA TYR A 397 -19.40 18.53 9.75
C TYR A 397 -19.67 17.05 10.03
N GLU A 398 -20.84 16.72 10.56
CA GLU A 398 -21.26 15.34 10.83
C GLU A 398 -21.44 14.55 9.53
N ALA A 399 -22.10 15.17 8.53
CA ALA A 399 -22.26 14.58 7.21
C ALA A 399 -20.89 14.41 6.50
N ALA A 400 -19.95 15.34 6.70
CA ALA A 400 -18.60 15.24 6.15
C ALA A 400 -17.82 14.06 6.75
N ILE A 401 -17.88 13.88 8.08
CA ILE A 401 -17.25 12.74 8.78
C ILE A 401 -17.87 11.42 8.30
N GLU A 402 -19.19 11.37 8.14
CA GLU A 402 -19.89 10.18 7.65
C GLU A 402 -19.55 9.88 6.17
N LEU A 403 -19.48 10.89 5.31
CA LEU A 403 -19.04 10.74 3.91
C LEU A 403 -17.61 10.21 3.82
N MET A 404 -16.70 10.72 4.66
CA MET A 404 -15.31 10.23 4.69
C MET A 404 -15.21 8.74 5.06
N SER A 405 -16.13 8.21 5.87
CA SER A 405 -16.24 6.75 6.12
C SER A 405 -16.48 5.94 4.85
N GLN A 406 -17.25 6.53 3.93
CA GLN A 406 -17.79 5.89 2.73
C GLN A 406 -16.85 6.06 1.53
N PHE A 407 -16.13 7.18 1.42
CA PHE A 407 -15.09 7.45 0.41
C PHE A 407 -14.01 6.37 0.33
N LEU A 408 -13.86 5.65 1.41
CA LEU A 408 -12.84 4.66 1.63
C LEU A 408 -13.32 3.23 1.34
N HIS A 409 -14.46 3.03 0.66
CA HIS A 409 -14.88 1.74 0.13
C HIS A 409 -14.55 1.64 -1.37
N PRO A 410 -13.95 0.53 -1.87
CA PRO A 410 -13.58 0.40 -3.27
C PRO A 410 -14.77 0.50 -4.23
N MET A 411 -15.96 0.12 -3.73
CA MET A 411 -17.20 0.07 -4.49
C MET A 411 -18.01 1.38 -4.46
N GLY A 412 -17.63 2.35 -3.62
CA GLY A 412 -18.38 3.59 -3.47
C GLY A 412 -18.31 4.52 -4.69
N THR A 413 -17.23 4.42 -5.49
CA THR A 413 -17.05 5.24 -6.69
C THR A 413 -17.94 4.78 -7.84
N GLN A 414 -18.22 3.47 -7.98
CA GLN A 414 -19.21 2.98 -8.94
C GLN A 414 -20.64 3.42 -8.59
N ALA A 415 -20.98 3.49 -7.30
CA ALA A 415 -22.28 3.99 -6.84
C ALA A 415 -22.47 5.49 -7.14
N LEU A 416 -21.39 6.28 -7.11
CA LEU A 416 -21.41 7.71 -7.45
C LEU A 416 -21.38 7.97 -8.96
N SER A 417 -20.80 7.08 -9.77
CA SER A 417 -20.80 7.16 -11.24
C SER A 417 -22.02 6.48 -11.91
N GLY A 418 -22.76 5.65 -11.18
CA GLY A 418 -23.81 4.76 -11.71
C GLY A 418 -25.13 5.42 -12.12
N SER A 419 -25.33 6.72 -11.89
CA SER A 419 -26.60 7.40 -12.21
C SER A 419 -26.74 7.83 -13.70
N ARG A 420 -25.99 7.25 -14.64
CA ARG A 420 -26.02 7.71 -16.05
C ARG A 420 -26.16 6.67 -17.15
N ARG A 421 -26.55 5.43 -16.87
CA ARG A 421 -27.03 4.51 -17.92
C ARG A 421 -28.25 3.70 -17.47
N ALA A 422 -29.40 4.01 -18.10
CA ALA A 422 -30.74 3.39 -18.04
C ALA A 422 -31.53 3.62 -16.73
N ASP A 423 -32.80 4.03 -16.68
CA ASP A 423 -33.83 4.42 -17.66
C ASP A 423 -34.87 5.29 -16.93
N HIS A 424 -35.71 6.01 -17.70
CA HIS A 424 -36.83 6.79 -17.20
C HIS A 424 -37.84 5.95 -16.38
N ASN A 425 -38.38 6.60 -15.32
CA ASN A 425 -39.43 6.15 -14.40
C ASN A 425 -39.00 5.08 -13.38
N THR A 426 -38.83 5.48 -12.11
CA THR A 426 -39.83 5.32 -11.02
C THR A 426 -39.14 5.74 -9.71
N HIS A 427 -39.85 6.50 -8.87
CA HIS A 427 -39.42 6.81 -7.51
C HIS A 427 -39.28 5.54 -6.65
N GLN A 428 -38.43 5.62 -5.62
CA GLN A 428 -38.42 4.87 -4.35
C GLN A 428 -37.33 3.79 -4.15
N SER A 429 -36.76 3.87 -2.93
CA SER A 429 -35.98 2.90 -2.14
C SER A 429 -34.54 2.56 -2.54
N PHE A 430 -33.63 3.32 -1.94
CA PHE A 430 -32.32 2.88 -1.47
C PHE A 430 -32.59 2.03 -0.21
N VAL A 431 -32.42 0.69 -0.25
CA VAL A 431 -32.11 -0.21 0.90
C VAL A 431 -32.13 -1.70 0.54
N ASP A 432 -32.84 -2.18 -0.48
CA ASP A 432 -32.89 -3.62 -0.77
C ASP A 432 -32.18 -3.98 -2.08
N ASN A 433 -31.02 -4.63 -1.98
CA ASN A 433 -30.52 -5.67 -2.92
C ASN A 433 -29.10 -6.10 -2.53
N ILE A 434 -29.00 -6.93 -1.49
CA ILE A 434 -27.92 -7.91 -1.35
C ILE A 434 -28.61 -9.27 -1.37
N THR A 435 -28.60 -9.93 -2.53
CA THR A 435 -28.92 -11.36 -2.65
C THR A 435 -28.04 -11.98 -3.73
N LEU A 436 -27.41 -13.09 -3.33
CA LEU A 436 -26.62 -14.04 -4.12
C LEU A 436 -27.37 -14.53 -5.37
N ASP A 437 -26.63 -14.84 -6.45
CA ASP A 437 -26.59 -16.20 -7.02
C ASP A 437 -25.70 -16.33 -8.30
N ASN A 438 -24.80 -17.32 -8.23
CA ASN A 438 -24.40 -18.39 -9.19
C ASN A 438 -24.00 -18.16 -10.67
N PHE A 439 -23.13 -19.11 -11.10
CA PHE A 439 -22.83 -19.64 -12.46
C PHE A 439 -21.74 -18.92 -13.30
N GLU A 440 -20.82 -19.56 -14.04
CA GLU A 440 -20.47 -20.96 -14.34
C GLU A 440 -19.07 -20.96 -15.02
N LEU A 441 -18.30 -22.05 -14.88
CA LEU A 441 -16.99 -22.29 -15.53
C LEU A 441 -17.21 -22.82 -16.96
N GLU A 442 -16.46 -22.34 -17.97
CA GLU A 442 -16.05 -23.18 -19.10
C GLU A 442 -14.67 -22.76 -19.66
N ALA A 443 -13.88 -23.79 -19.99
CA ALA A 443 -12.52 -23.75 -20.50
C ALA A 443 -12.49 -23.80 -22.03
N LEU A 444 -11.41 -23.33 -22.67
CA LEU A 444 -10.92 -23.93 -23.90
C LEU A 444 -9.43 -23.62 -24.16
N VAL A 445 -8.69 -24.72 -24.32
CA VAL A 445 -7.27 -24.85 -24.65
C VAL A 445 -7.07 -24.63 -26.15
N GLY A 446 -6.01 -23.90 -26.53
CA GLY A 446 -5.53 -23.80 -27.91
C GLY A 446 -4.01 -23.72 -27.94
N ASN A 447 -3.37 -24.87 -28.21
CA ASN A 447 -1.93 -24.99 -28.42
C ASN A 447 -1.47 -24.16 -29.62
N THR A 448 -0.42 -23.36 -29.44
CA THR A 448 0.42 -22.89 -30.55
C THR A 448 1.89 -23.02 -30.15
N GLU A 449 2.62 -23.78 -30.96
CA GLU A 449 4.06 -24.04 -30.83
C GLU A 449 4.84 -22.72 -30.98
N LEU A 450 5.87 -22.56 -30.15
CA LEU A 450 6.72 -21.37 -30.06
C LEU A 450 8.06 -21.64 -30.74
N ASP A 451 8.41 -20.80 -31.72
CA ASP A 451 9.75 -20.70 -32.29
C ASP A 451 10.75 -20.18 -31.24
N SER A 452 11.82 -20.94 -31.04
CA SER A 452 12.86 -20.75 -30.03
C SER A 452 13.78 -19.54 -30.25
N ASP A 453 13.67 -18.86 -31.38
CA ASP A 453 14.73 -17.97 -31.86
C ASP A 453 14.54 -16.49 -31.46
N ILE A 454 13.42 -16.15 -30.81
CA ILE A 454 13.11 -14.77 -30.38
C ILE A 454 13.56 -14.49 -28.93
N LEU A 455 13.79 -15.53 -28.12
CA LEU A 455 14.17 -15.40 -26.70
C LEU A 455 15.62 -14.94 -26.48
N GLY A 456 16.50 -15.08 -27.48
CA GLY A 456 17.91 -14.69 -27.38
C GLY A 456 18.17 -13.19 -27.61
N ALA A 457 17.23 -12.44 -28.20
CA ALA A 457 17.42 -11.04 -28.58
C ALA A 457 16.79 -10.03 -27.61
N LEU A 458 16.16 -10.51 -26.53
CA LEU A 458 15.40 -9.70 -25.56
C LEU A 458 16.13 -9.52 -24.20
N ALA A 459 17.41 -9.90 -24.09
CA ALA A 459 18.19 -9.61 -22.90
C ALA A 459 18.60 -8.13 -22.90
N PRO A 460 18.09 -7.28 -21.99
CA PRO A 460 18.66 -5.96 -21.75
C PRO A 460 19.94 -6.14 -20.94
N ASP A 461 20.88 -5.20 -21.09
CA ASP A 461 22.10 -5.13 -20.29
C ASP A 461 21.78 -5.29 -18.79
N GLY A 462 22.57 -6.12 -18.11
CA GLY A 462 22.29 -6.64 -16.77
C GLY A 462 22.18 -5.61 -15.65
N ASP A 463 22.36 -4.32 -15.91
CA ASP A 463 22.22 -3.24 -14.93
C ASP A 463 20.77 -2.74 -14.79
N PHE A 464 19.96 -2.82 -15.86
CA PHE A 464 18.56 -2.36 -15.84
C PHE A 464 17.66 -3.28 -14.98
N VAL A 465 17.95 -4.58 -14.93
CA VAL A 465 17.17 -5.56 -14.17
C VAL A 465 17.53 -5.54 -12.68
N SER A 466 18.77 -5.19 -12.32
CA SER A 466 19.20 -5.06 -10.91
C SER A 466 18.60 -3.84 -10.23
N GLU A 467 18.54 -2.69 -10.93
CA GLU A 467 17.93 -1.46 -10.40
C GLU A 467 16.40 -1.60 -10.26
N TRP A 468 15.78 -2.41 -11.12
CA TRP A 468 14.34 -2.72 -11.12
C TRP A 468 13.88 -3.72 -10.05
N ARG A 469 14.75 -4.66 -9.62
CA ARG A 469 14.45 -5.55 -8.50
C ARG A 469 14.34 -4.79 -7.18
N GLU A 470 15.06 -3.67 -7.06
CA GLU A 470 14.99 -2.76 -5.92
C GLU A 470 13.64 -2.03 -5.84
N ASP A 471 13.19 -1.48 -6.95
CA ASP A 471 12.06 -0.52 -6.95
C ASP A 471 10.67 -1.18 -6.98
N ILE A 472 10.55 -2.49 -7.25
CA ILE A 472 9.30 -3.25 -7.05
C ILE A 472 9.20 -3.88 -5.64
N MET A 473 10.35 -4.08 -4.97
CA MET A 473 10.43 -4.72 -3.65
C MET A 473 10.63 -3.73 -2.49
N LEU A 474 10.75 -2.45 -2.83
CA LEU A 474 10.49 -1.26 -2.01
C LEU A 474 9.04 -0.83 -2.22
#